data_AF-A0ABD0U7X1-F1
#
_entry.id   AF-A0ABD0U7X1-F1
#
_cell.length_a   1.000
_cell.length_b   1.000
_cell.length_c   1.000
_cell.angle_alpha   90.00
_cell.angle_beta   90.00
_cell.angle_gamma   90.00
#
_symmetry.space_group_name_H-M   'P 1'
#
loop_
_entity.id
_entity.type
_entity.pdbx_description
1 polymer ?
#
loop_
_entity_poly.entity_id
_entity_poly.type
_entity_poly.pdbx_seq_one_letter_code
_entity_poly.pdbx_strand_id
1 'polypeptide(L)'
;MLNLQQSLAKANLAGYIKLVVPCNADAYEASFPSQGAFRPELTQIMTQLVSFLNSNGSPFLVNIYPFLNIYQSIDFPQDYAFFEGSTHPVVDGQNIYYNAFDGNFDTLVAALNRIGYGQMPIVIGEVGWPTDGAFSANLSAARAFNQGLINHLLSNKGTPLRPGVPPADVFLFSLLDEEQKSTLPGNFERHWGIFSFDGQVKYPLNLGNGILKNARYVQYLPSRWCVANPFRDLTDVSNHMKLACSVADCTTLYYMEDYAMPLEIRETSPMP
;
A
#
# COMPACT_ATOMS: atom_id res chain seq x y z
N MET A 1 18.13 3.90 17.00
CA MET A 1 18.17 5.25 16.36
C MET A 1 19.28 6.14 16.91
N LEU A 2 19.42 6.31 18.22
CA LEU A 2 20.47 7.16 18.83
C LEU A 2 21.89 6.93 18.27
N ASN A 3 22.35 5.67 18.21
CA ASN A 3 23.69 5.35 17.70
C ASN A 3 23.88 5.72 16.21
N LEU A 4 22.84 5.53 15.39
CA LEU A 4 22.87 5.91 13.98
C LEU A 4 22.94 7.44 13.85
N GLN A 5 22.16 8.18 14.64
CA GLN A 5 22.16 9.64 14.62
C GLN A 5 23.50 10.22 15.06
N GLN A 6 24.11 9.66 16.10
CA GLN A 6 25.46 10.04 16.52
C GLN A 6 26.50 9.75 15.44
N SER A 7 26.35 8.64 14.72
CA SER A 7 27.24 8.28 13.61
C SER A 7 27.10 9.25 12.44
N LEU A 8 25.86 9.62 12.07
CA LEU A 8 25.58 10.65 11.07
C LEU A 8 26.13 12.02 11.48
N ALA A 9 26.02 12.39 12.76
CA ALA A 9 26.57 13.64 13.28
C ALA A 9 28.10 13.66 13.18
N LYS A 10 28.77 12.56 13.58
CA LYS A 10 30.24 12.41 13.46
C LYS A 10 30.72 12.48 12.02
N ALA A 11 29.91 12.00 11.07
CA ALA A 11 30.20 12.06 9.64
C ALA A 11 29.79 13.40 8.98
N ASN A 12 29.26 14.37 9.72
CA ASN A 12 28.67 15.62 9.19
C ASN A 12 27.51 15.41 8.20
N LEU A 13 26.78 14.29 8.32
CA LEU A 13 25.66 13.93 7.45
C LEU A 13 24.28 14.17 8.09
N ALA A 14 24.20 14.46 9.40
CA ALA A 14 22.94 14.59 10.13
C ALA A 14 22.02 15.75 9.65
N GLY A 15 22.57 16.73 8.93
CA GLY A 15 21.80 17.79 8.28
C GLY A 15 21.04 17.31 7.04
N TYR A 16 21.56 16.30 6.35
CA TYR A 16 21.10 15.83 5.04
C TYR A 16 20.36 14.49 5.10
N ILE A 17 20.84 13.57 5.94
CA ILE A 17 20.26 12.24 6.10
C ILE A 17 19.41 12.24 7.37
N LYS A 18 18.10 12.04 7.20
CA LYS A 18 17.14 11.98 8.29
C LYS A 18 16.77 10.53 8.58
N LEU A 19 16.75 10.18 9.86
CA LEU A 19 16.35 8.85 10.31
C LEU A 19 14.83 8.83 10.51
N VAL A 20 14.18 7.81 9.98
CA VAL A 20 12.73 7.58 10.13
C VAL A 20 12.50 6.16 10.60
N VAL A 21 11.29 5.90 11.11
CA VAL A 21 10.80 4.54 11.39
C VAL A 21 9.47 4.41 10.67
N PRO A 22 9.32 3.47 9.72
CA PRO A 22 8.04 3.20 9.11
C PRO A 22 7.03 2.68 10.13
N CYS A 23 5.90 3.36 10.22
CA CYS A 23 4.75 2.92 11.01
C CYS A 23 3.58 2.62 10.07
N ASN A 24 2.77 1.63 10.40
CA ASN A 24 1.51 1.40 9.71
C ASN A 24 0.39 2.20 10.39
N ALA A 25 -0.72 2.41 9.67
CA ALA A 25 -1.88 3.13 10.20
C ALA A 25 -2.57 2.43 11.39
N ASP A 26 -2.23 1.18 11.68
CA ASP A 26 -2.70 0.42 12.85
C ASP A 26 -2.00 0.82 14.17
N ALA A 27 -1.05 1.78 14.11
CA ALA A 27 -0.42 2.35 15.29
C ALA A 27 -1.31 3.38 16.03
N TYR A 28 -2.36 3.87 15.36
CA TYR A 28 -3.32 4.84 15.89
C TYR A 28 -4.76 4.40 15.64
N GLU A 29 -5.67 4.92 16.45
CA GLU A 29 -7.08 4.57 16.41
C GLU A 29 -7.95 5.81 16.67
N ALA A 30 -9.17 5.79 16.11
CA ALA A 30 -10.19 6.79 16.38
C ALA A 30 -11.58 6.34 15.91
N SER A 31 -12.63 6.91 16.51
CA SER A 31 -13.99 6.86 15.94
C SER A 31 -14.20 7.91 14.84
N PHE A 32 -13.50 9.05 14.95
CA PHE A 32 -13.50 10.14 13.97
C PHE A 32 -12.07 10.69 13.82
N PRO A 33 -11.65 11.18 12.64
CA PRO A 33 -10.28 11.65 12.42
C PRO A 33 -9.77 12.66 13.46
N SER A 34 -10.59 13.62 13.89
CA SER A 34 -10.25 14.62 14.92
C SER A 34 -9.91 14.02 16.30
N GLN A 35 -10.30 12.78 16.55
CA GLN A 35 -10.10 12.07 17.81
C GLN A 35 -8.87 11.16 17.79
N GLY A 36 -8.10 11.17 16.70
CA GLY A 36 -6.88 10.38 16.54
C GLY A 36 -5.99 10.36 17.78
N ALA A 37 -5.62 9.15 18.18
CA ALA A 37 -4.63 8.91 19.22
C ALA A 37 -3.79 7.69 18.84
N PHE A 38 -2.50 7.70 19.21
CA PHE A 38 -1.73 6.46 19.20
C PHE A 38 -2.38 5.46 20.15
N ARG A 39 -2.35 4.18 19.79
CA ARG A 39 -2.94 3.13 20.61
C ARG A 39 -2.36 3.14 22.02
N PRO A 40 -3.14 2.87 23.07
CA PRO A 40 -2.69 3.01 24.46
C PRO A 40 -1.38 2.28 24.77
N GLU A 41 -1.23 1.05 24.27
CA GLU A 41 -0.03 0.21 24.45
C GLU A 41 1.20 0.71 23.67
N LEU A 42 1.00 1.50 22.60
CA LEU A 42 2.07 2.09 21.81
C LEU A 42 2.39 3.53 22.23
N THR A 43 1.52 4.17 23.01
CA THR A 43 1.60 5.61 23.31
C THR A 43 2.96 6.02 23.87
N GLN A 44 3.53 5.24 24.80
CA GLN A 44 4.83 5.54 25.39
C GLN A 44 5.96 5.50 24.36
N ILE A 45 6.04 4.42 23.57
CA ILE A 45 7.11 4.26 22.56
C ILE A 45 6.95 5.26 21.41
N MET A 46 5.72 5.53 20.98
CA MET A 46 5.42 6.54 19.95
C MET A 46 5.78 7.94 20.42
N THR A 47 5.50 8.29 21.67
CA THR A 47 5.91 9.60 22.23
C THR A 47 7.43 9.76 22.23
N GLN A 48 8.17 8.71 22.61
CA GLN A 48 9.64 8.72 22.58
C GLN A 48 10.19 8.82 21.16
N LEU A 49 9.62 8.05 20.22
CA LEU A 49 9.98 8.08 18.80
C LEU A 49 9.73 9.46 18.20
N VAL A 50 8.53 10.02 18.35
CA VAL A 50 8.16 11.33 17.81
C VAL A 50 9.04 12.43 18.41
N SER A 51 9.33 12.38 19.72
CA SER A 51 10.27 13.33 20.33
C SER A 51 11.68 13.24 19.74
N PHE A 52 12.18 12.01 19.51
CA PHE A 52 13.45 11.79 18.85
C PHE A 52 13.45 12.32 17.40
N LEU A 53 12.41 12.04 16.61
CA LEU A 53 12.28 12.51 15.23
C LEU A 53 12.26 14.04 15.18
N ASN A 54 11.43 14.67 16.03
CA ASN A 54 11.27 16.12 16.08
C ASN A 54 12.58 16.83 16.44
N SER A 55 13.28 16.36 17.47
CA SER A 55 14.56 16.95 17.91
C SER A 55 15.68 16.87 16.86
N ASN A 56 15.54 15.97 15.87
CA ASN A 56 16.50 15.81 14.78
C ASN A 56 15.98 16.34 13.43
N GLY A 57 14.81 16.99 13.41
CA GLY A 57 14.16 17.50 12.20
C GLY A 57 13.82 16.41 11.19
N SER A 58 13.47 15.22 11.67
CA SER A 58 13.03 14.09 10.84
C SER A 58 11.49 14.04 10.78
N PRO A 59 10.90 13.66 9.63
CA PRO A 59 9.46 13.52 9.51
C PRO A 59 8.95 12.25 10.22
N PHE A 60 7.65 12.18 10.42
CA PHE A 60 6.96 10.92 10.71
C PHE A 60 6.68 10.18 9.40
N LEU A 61 7.05 8.89 9.30
CA LEU A 61 6.79 8.09 8.10
C LEU A 61 5.68 7.08 8.40
N VAL A 62 4.61 7.12 7.61
CA VAL A 62 3.44 6.26 7.77
C VAL A 62 3.06 5.57 6.47
N ASN A 63 2.63 4.31 6.56
CA ASN A 63 2.05 3.57 5.44
C ASN A 63 0.53 3.58 5.57
N ILE A 64 -0.17 4.01 4.52
CA ILE A 64 -1.62 4.17 4.49
C ILE A 64 -2.20 3.33 3.35
N TYR A 65 -3.07 2.38 3.69
CA TYR A 65 -3.66 1.44 2.74
C TYR A 65 -5.18 1.39 2.85
N PRO A 66 -5.92 2.30 2.17
CA PRO A 66 -7.38 2.27 2.17
C PRO A 66 -7.99 0.96 1.66
N PHE A 67 -7.28 0.26 0.75
CA PHE A 67 -7.64 -1.08 0.28
C PHE A 67 -7.90 -2.06 1.43
N LEU A 68 -7.08 -2.02 2.49
CA LEU A 68 -7.22 -2.95 3.62
C LEU A 68 -8.54 -2.77 4.36
N ASN A 69 -9.11 -1.56 4.37
CA ASN A 69 -10.42 -1.33 5.01
C ASN A 69 -11.53 -2.09 4.28
N ILE A 70 -11.52 -2.08 2.94
CA ILE A 70 -12.49 -2.86 2.13
C ILE A 70 -12.23 -4.36 2.25
N TYR A 71 -10.96 -4.75 2.26
CA TYR A 71 -10.59 -6.16 2.38
C TYR A 71 -11.03 -6.76 3.73
N GLN A 72 -10.95 -5.97 4.81
CA GLN A 72 -11.29 -6.42 6.18
C GLN A 72 -12.77 -6.21 6.53
N SER A 73 -13.48 -5.30 5.84
CA SER A 73 -14.88 -4.97 6.14
C SER A 73 -15.68 -4.79 4.85
N ILE A 74 -16.64 -5.69 4.63
CA ILE A 74 -17.57 -5.62 3.49
C ILE A 74 -18.51 -4.41 3.56
N ASP A 75 -18.72 -3.86 4.75
CA ASP A 75 -19.58 -2.69 4.98
C ASP A 75 -18.83 -1.37 4.77
N PHE A 76 -17.51 -1.41 4.53
CA PHE A 76 -16.75 -0.19 4.26
C PHE A 76 -17.21 0.43 2.92
N PRO A 77 -17.60 1.72 2.89
CA PRO A 77 -18.09 2.35 1.67
C PRO A 77 -17.01 2.35 0.59
N GLN A 78 -17.26 1.65 -0.51
CA GLN A 78 -16.27 1.47 -1.56
C GLN A 78 -15.85 2.81 -2.18
N ASP A 79 -16.80 3.70 -2.43
CA ASP A 79 -16.58 5.04 -2.99
C ASP A 79 -15.70 5.91 -2.08
N TYR A 80 -15.85 5.80 -0.75
CA TYR A 80 -15.00 6.49 0.22
C TYR A 80 -13.54 6.05 0.17
N ALA A 81 -13.22 4.87 -0.35
CA ALA A 81 -11.82 4.46 -0.51
C ALA A 81 -11.08 5.22 -1.63
N PHE A 82 -11.80 5.90 -2.54
CA PHE A 82 -11.23 6.58 -3.72
C PHE A 82 -11.34 8.11 -3.61
N PHE A 83 -10.85 8.82 -4.64
CA PHE A 83 -10.68 10.27 -4.64
C PHE A 83 -11.69 11.04 -5.50
N GLU A 84 -12.63 10.35 -6.16
CA GLU A 84 -13.63 10.97 -7.07
C GLU A 84 -14.82 11.60 -6.32
N GLY A 85 -14.80 11.56 -5.00
CA GLY A 85 -15.91 11.94 -4.13
C GLY A 85 -16.67 10.73 -3.62
N SER A 86 -17.35 10.91 -2.49
CA SER A 86 -18.12 9.87 -1.83
C SER A 86 -19.52 10.37 -1.48
N THR A 87 -20.52 9.50 -1.66
CA THR A 87 -21.88 9.68 -1.12
C THR A 87 -21.98 9.27 0.35
N HIS A 88 -20.92 8.68 0.91
CA HIS A 88 -20.76 8.28 2.31
C HIS A 88 -19.59 9.01 2.99
N PRO A 89 -19.51 10.35 2.93
CA PRO A 89 -18.40 11.07 3.55
C PRO A 89 -18.46 10.94 5.07
N VAL A 90 -17.28 10.94 5.71
CA VAL A 90 -17.19 11.02 7.17
C VAL A 90 -17.35 12.50 7.58
N VAL A 91 -18.40 12.79 8.34
CA VAL A 91 -18.66 14.11 8.91
C VAL A 91 -18.15 14.15 10.35
N ASP A 92 -17.15 14.99 10.59
CA ASP A 92 -16.44 15.12 11.86
C ASP A 92 -16.42 16.59 12.30
N GLY A 93 -17.55 17.01 12.90
CA GLY A 93 -17.79 18.41 13.23
C GLY A 93 -17.87 19.28 11.99
N GLN A 94 -16.89 20.19 11.82
CA GLN A 94 -16.78 21.06 10.65
C GLN A 94 -15.96 20.43 9.52
N ASN A 95 -15.25 19.34 9.79
CA ASN A 95 -14.43 18.64 8.81
C ASN A 95 -15.27 17.59 8.11
N ILE A 96 -15.18 17.54 6.78
CA ILE A 96 -15.86 16.53 5.97
C ILE A 96 -14.80 15.84 5.12
N TYR A 97 -14.70 14.53 5.27
CA TYR A 97 -13.76 13.69 4.53
C TYR A 97 -14.52 12.95 3.44
N TYR A 98 -14.12 13.17 2.19
CA TYR A 98 -14.72 12.51 1.03
C TYR A 98 -13.90 11.31 0.55
N ASN A 99 -12.73 11.08 1.14
CA ASN A 99 -11.88 9.94 0.85
C ASN A 99 -11.17 9.46 2.12
N ALA A 100 -10.87 8.17 2.15
CA ALA A 100 -10.26 7.49 3.28
C ALA A 100 -8.80 7.88 3.51
N PHE A 101 -8.08 8.35 2.49
CA PHE A 101 -6.71 8.81 2.63
C PHE A 101 -6.64 10.07 3.51
N ASP A 102 -7.45 11.09 3.21
CA ASP A 102 -7.52 12.32 4.00
C ASP A 102 -7.97 12.03 5.43
N GLY A 103 -8.99 11.18 5.60
CA GLY A 103 -9.48 10.79 6.91
C GLY A 103 -8.40 10.07 7.74
N ASN A 104 -7.67 9.14 7.14
CA ASN A 104 -6.62 8.41 7.83
C ASN A 104 -5.40 9.30 8.14
N PHE A 105 -5.00 10.15 7.21
CA PHE A 105 -3.93 11.13 7.40
C PHE A 105 -4.26 12.08 8.57
N ASP A 106 -5.48 12.61 8.62
CA ASP A 106 -5.88 13.53 9.68
C ASP A 106 -6.07 12.83 11.03
N THR A 107 -6.40 11.52 11.05
CA THR A 107 -6.29 10.71 12.28
C THR A 107 -4.86 10.72 12.83
N LEU A 108 -3.83 10.57 11.98
CA LEU A 108 -2.45 10.68 12.42
C LEU A 108 -2.10 12.11 12.85
N VAL A 109 -2.56 13.13 12.12
CA VAL A 109 -2.35 14.54 12.51
C VAL A 109 -2.91 14.80 13.91
N ALA A 110 -4.13 14.34 14.20
CA ALA A 110 -4.74 14.44 15.52
C ALA A 110 -3.95 13.67 16.59
N ALA A 111 -3.48 12.46 16.28
CA ALA A 111 -2.65 11.66 17.19
C ALA A 111 -1.34 12.36 17.55
N LEU A 112 -0.65 12.92 16.56
CA LEU A 112 0.56 13.72 16.76
C LEU A 112 0.27 15.01 17.55
N ASN A 113 -0.85 15.68 17.26
CA ASN A 113 -1.27 16.88 17.99
C ASN A 113 -1.51 16.59 19.47
N ARG A 114 -2.11 15.44 19.80
CA ARG A 114 -2.40 15.02 21.17
C ARG A 114 -1.15 14.87 22.05
N ILE A 115 -0.02 14.54 21.44
CA ILE A 115 1.28 14.45 22.13
C ILE A 115 2.18 15.68 21.90
N GLY A 116 1.64 16.76 21.33
CA GLY A 116 2.32 18.05 21.20
C GLY A 116 3.12 18.26 19.91
N TYR A 117 2.95 17.39 18.90
CA TYR A 117 3.72 17.42 17.64
C TYR A 117 2.82 17.57 16.40
N GLY A 118 1.68 18.26 16.52
CA GLY A 118 0.69 18.40 15.45
C GLY A 118 1.20 19.06 14.16
N GLN A 119 2.34 19.76 14.21
CA GLN A 119 3.00 20.40 13.05
C GLN A 119 4.15 19.56 12.46
N MET A 120 4.40 18.35 12.98
CA MET A 120 5.44 17.47 12.46
C MET A 120 5.19 17.14 10.98
N PRO A 121 6.18 17.28 10.09
CA PRO A 121 6.07 16.83 8.70
C PRO A 121 5.78 15.33 8.64
N ILE A 122 4.89 14.94 7.73
CA ILE A 122 4.50 13.54 7.52
C ILE A 122 4.90 13.12 6.11
N VAL A 123 5.52 11.96 6.00
CA VAL A 123 5.83 11.27 4.75
C VAL A 123 4.94 10.04 4.66
N ILE A 124 4.32 9.82 3.50
CA ILE A 124 3.61 8.58 3.22
C ILE A 124 4.61 7.60 2.63
N GLY A 125 5.04 6.62 3.42
CA GLY A 125 6.05 5.64 3.06
C GLY A 125 5.56 4.60 2.06
N GLU A 126 4.29 4.25 2.14
CA GLU A 126 3.63 3.33 1.23
C GLU A 126 2.15 3.68 1.12
N VAL A 127 1.64 3.68 -0.11
CA VAL A 127 0.22 3.80 -0.43
C VAL A 127 0.00 3.25 -1.83
N GLY A 128 -1.10 2.55 -2.07
CA GLY A 128 -1.39 1.98 -3.38
C GLY A 128 -2.68 1.19 -3.39
N TRP A 129 -2.85 0.37 -4.43
CA TRP A 129 -3.99 -0.54 -4.56
C TRP A 129 -3.60 -1.76 -5.42
N PRO A 130 -3.89 -3.00 -4.97
CA PRO A 130 -3.50 -4.20 -5.69
C PRO A 130 -4.40 -4.45 -6.91
N THR A 131 -3.87 -5.12 -7.92
CA THR A 131 -4.58 -5.35 -9.18
C THR A 131 -5.23 -6.72 -9.30
N ASP A 132 -5.00 -7.61 -8.35
CA ASP A 132 -5.54 -8.97 -8.35
C ASP A 132 -5.46 -9.56 -6.92
N GLY A 133 -5.96 -10.77 -6.72
CA GLY A 133 -5.83 -11.55 -5.49
C GLY A 133 -6.80 -11.19 -4.36
N ALA A 134 -7.78 -10.33 -4.65
CA ALA A 134 -8.93 -10.05 -3.79
C ALA A 134 -10.11 -9.49 -4.63
N PHE A 135 -11.34 -9.61 -4.13
CA PHE A 135 -12.54 -9.18 -4.86
C PHE A 135 -12.50 -7.71 -5.32
N SER A 136 -11.99 -6.80 -4.47
CA SER A 136 -11.85 -5.37 -4.77
C SER A 136 -10.55 -4.99 -5.49
N ALA A 137 -9.68 -5.97 -5.77
CA ALA A 137 -8.40 -5.79 -6.44
C ALA A 137 -8.54 -6.09 -7.94
N ASN A 138 -8.45 -5.06 -8.77
CA ASN A 138 -8.46 -5.19 -10.23
C ASN A 138 -7.76 -3.98 -10.88
N LEU A 139 -7.37 -4.12 -12.16
CA LEU A 139 -6.67 -3.06 -12.90
C LEU A 139 -7.43 -1.72 -12.93
N SER A 140 -8.76 -1.75 -13.03
CA SER A 140 -9.58 -0.54 -13.06
C SER A 140 -9.58 0.19 -11.73
N ALA A 141 -9.77 -0.54 -10.62
CA ALA A 141 -9.71 0.00 -9.26
C ALA A 141 -8.31 0.55 -8.94
N ALA A 142 -7.26 -0.20 -9.27
CA ALA A 142 -5.89 0.24 -9.02
C ALA A 142 -5.54 1.51 -9.79
N ARG A 143 -5.96 1.60 -11.06
CA ARG A 143 -5.83 2.82 -11.86
C ARG A 143 -6.60 3.99 -11.25
N ALA A 144 -7.86 3.78 -10.87
CA ALA A 144 -8.71 4.83 -10.31
C ALA A 144 -8.12 5.37 -8.99
N PHE A 145 -7.69 4.47 -8.10
CA PHE A 145 -7.09 4.86 -6.83
C PHE A 145 -5.76 5.60 -7.04
N ASN A 146 -4.81 5.00 -7.78
CA ASN A 146 -3.47 5.58 -7.92
C ASN A 146 -3.48 6.89 -8.72
N GLN A 147 -4.30 7.00 -9.78
CA GLN A 147 -4.44 8.26 -10.51
C GLN A 147 -5.18 9.30 -9.68
N GLY A 148 -6.20 8.90 -8.92
CA GLY A 148 -6.93 9.76 -7.99
C GLY A 148 -6.02 10.34 -6.91
N LEU A 149 -5.17 9.51 -6.30
CA LEU A 149 -4.17 9.92 -5.32
C LEU A 149 -3.21 10.96 -5.92
N ILE A 150 -2.64 10.67 -7.09
CA ILE A 150 -1.69 11.59 -7.75
C ILE A 150 -2.38 12.92 -8.05
N ASN A 151 -3.59 12.90 -8.59
CA ASN A 151 -4.35 14.13 -8.88
C ASN A 151 -4.66 14.92 -7.60
N HIS A 152 -5.03 14.23 -6.52
CA HIS A 152 -5.26 14.84 -5.21
C HIS A 152 -3.99 15.54 -4.69
N LEU A 153 -2.84 14.85 -4.73
CA LEU A 153 -1.56 15.42 -4.28
C LEU A 153 -1.13 16.62 -5.14
N LEU A 154 -1.23 16.52 -6.46
CA LEU A 154 -0.88 17.59 -7.41
C LEU A 154 -1.81 18.82 -7.30
N SER A 155 -3.02 18.64 -6.76
CA SER A 155 -3.92 19.76 -6.50
C SER A 155 -3.45 20.69 -5.37
N ASN A 156 -2.52 20.22 -4.52
CA ASN A 156 -2.04 20.91 -3.32
C ASN A 156 -3.16 21.34 -2.35
N LYS A 157 -4.33 20.71 -2.40
CA LYS A 157 -5.46 21.02 -1.51
C LYS A 157 -5.15 20.70 -0.05
N GLY A 158 -4.29 19.70 0.20
CA GLY A 158 -4.07 19.14 1.54
C GLY A 158 -5.32 18.45 2.08
N THR A 159 -5.38 18.30 3.40
CA THR A 159 -6.47 17.64 4.12
C THR A 159 -7.26 18.65 4.96
N PRO A 160 -8.46 18.30 5.48
CA PRO A 160 -9.22 19.19 6.36
C PRO A 160 -8.44 19.77 7.56
N LEU A 161 -7.60 19.00 8.25
CA LEU A 161 -6.77 19.49 9.36
C LEU A 161 -5.46 20.15 8.93
N ARG A 162 -5.01 19.92 7.68
CA ARG A 162 -3.82 20.56 7.09
C ARG A 162 -4.14 21.17 5.71
N PRO A 163 -5.02 22.19 5.65
CA PRO A 163 -5.41 22.78 4.37
C PRO A 163 -4.22 23.47 3.70
N GLY A 164 -4.02 23.20 2.41
CA GLY A 164 -2.90 23.76 1.63
C GLY A 164 -1.51 23.20 1.97
N VAL A 165 -1.43 22.19 2.84
CA VAL A 165 -0.16 21.58 3.27
C VAL A 165 -0.23 20.06 3.01
N PRO A 166 0.18 19.60 1.81
CA PRO A 166 0.23 18.17 1.50
C PRO A 166 1.30 17.44 2.33
N PRO A 167 1.31 16.09 2.34
CA PRO A 167 2.43 15.32 2.86
C PRO A 167 3.76 15.77 2.23
N ALA A 168 4.85 15.66 2.99
CA ALA A 168 6.18 16.10 2.54
C ALA A 168 6.67 15.29 1.33
N ASP A 169 6.47 13.97 1.39
CA ASP A 169 6.72 13.04 0.30
C ASP A 169 5.65 11.93 0.34
N VAL A 170 5.39 11.32 -0.82
CA VAL A 170 4.49 10.16 -0.95
C VAL A 170 5.13 9.13 -1.87
N PHE A 171 5.23 7.90 -1.39
CA PHE A 171 5.81 6.77 -2.12
C PHE A 171 4.72 5.78 -2.48
N LEU A 172 4.54 5.58 -3.79
CA LEU A 172 3.56 4.65 -4.32
C LEU A 172 4.07 3.21 -4.17
N PHE A 173 3.28 2.36 -3.52
CA PHE A 173 3.55 0.95 -3.35
C PHE A 173 2.78 0.13 -4.40
N SER A 174 3.45 -0.57 -5.32
CA SER A 174 4.91 -0.63 -5.54
C SER A 174 5.27 -0.51 -7.02
N LEU A 175 6.56 -0.54 -7.32
CA LEU A 175 7.02 -0.45 -8.71
C LEU A 175 6.64 -1.70 -9.51
N LEU A 176 6.93 -2.89 -8.98
CA LEU A 176 6.76 -4.18 -9.65
C LEU A 176 5.88 -5.08 -8.80
N ASP A 177 5.16 -5.99 -9.45
CA ASP A 177 4.61 -7.16 -8.76
C ASP A 177 5.74 -8.00 -8.16
N GLU A 178 5.56 -8.41 -6.91
CA GLU A 178 6.57 -9.10 -6.10
C GLU A 178 6.17 -10.56 -5.90
N GLU A 179 6.47 -11.42 -6.88
CA GLU A 179 6.01 -12.82 -6.89
C GLU A 179 6.50 -13.66 -5.69
N GLN A 180 7.60 -13.28 -5.05
CA GLN A 180 8.13 -13.94 -3.85
C GLN A 180 7.61 -13.35 -2.54
N LYS A 181 6.65 -12.42 -2.60
CA LYS A 181 6.06 -11.87 -1.38
C LYS A 181 5.21 -12.92 -0.67
N SER A 182 5.27 -12.88 0.66
CA SER A 182 4.43 -13.71 1.52
C SER A 182 2.95 -13.40 1.28
N THR A 183 2.14 -14.43 1.09
CA THR A 183 0.68 -14.32 0.92
C THR A 183 -0.09 -14.51 2.23
N LEU A 184 0.60 -14.50 3.39
CA LEU A 184 -0.03 -14.60 4.71
C LEU A 184 -1.18 -13.60 4.92
N PRO A 185 -1.03 -12.30 4.53
CA PRO A 185 -2.14 -11.34 4.59
C PRO A 185 -3.26 -11.61 3.56
N GLY A 186 -2.91 -12.19 2.42
CA GLY A 186 -3.81 -12.54 1.33
C GLY A 186 -3.05 -12.67 -0.01
N ASN A 187 -3.71 -13.24 -1.01
CA ASN A 187 -3.11 -13.43 -2.34
C ASN A 187 -2.80 -12.10 -3.04
N PHE A 188 -3.54 -11.02 -2.72
CA PHE A 188 -3.33 -9.68 -3.26
C PHE A 188 -1.93 -9.10 -3.00
N GLU A 189 -1.20 -9.62 -2.02
CA GLU A 189 0.15 -9.16 -1.65
C GLU A 189 1.12 -9.19 -2.83
N ARG A 190 0.97 -10.12 -3.78
CA ARG A 190 1.87 -10.22 -4.93
C ARG A 190 1.56 -9.24 -6.06
N HIS A 191 0.49 -8.44 -5.94
CA HIS A 191 -0.15 -7.74 -7.07
C HIS A 191 -0.22 -6.20 -6.93
N TRP A 192 0.65 -5.59 -6.13
CA TRP A 192 0.65 -4.14 -5.88
C TRP A 192 1.40 -3.31 -6.94
N GLY A 193 2.11 -3.96 -7.86
CA GLY A 193 2.93 -3.27 -8.86
C GLY A 193 2.12 -2.39 -9.79
N ILE A 194 2.64 -1.21 -10.11
CA ILE A 194 2.19 -0.41 -11.28
C ILE A 194 2.72 -1.00 -12.60
N PHE A 195 3.80 -1.78 -12.51
CA PHE A 195 4.30 -2.66 -13.56
C PHE A 195 4.18 -4.13 -13.12
N SER A 196 4.04 -5.05 -14.07
CA SER A 196 4.28 -6.48 -13.84
C SER A 196 5.77 -6.73 -13.57
N PHE A 197 6.13 -7.92 -13.09
CA PHE A 197 7.51 -8.29 -12.77
C PHE A 197 8.50 -8.07 -13.92
N ASP A 198 8.03 -8.11 -15.17
CA ASP A 198 8.80 -7.93 -16.40
C ASP A 198 8.87 -6.47 -16.88
N GLY A 199 8.34 -5.52 -16.09
CA GLY A 199 8.36 -4.10 -16.43
C GLY A 199 7.35 -3.69 -17.50
N GLN A 200 6.34 -4.51 -17.82
CA GLN A 200 5.20 -4.04 -18.60
C GLN A 200 4.25 -3.21 -17.71
N VAL A 201 3.79 -2.07 -18.22
CA VAL A 201 2.84 -1.22 -17.51
C VAL A 201 1.51 -1.95 -17.39
N LYS A 202 0.98 -2.06 -16.17
CA LYS A 202 -0.30 -2.77 -15.93
C LYS A 202 -1.52 -1.92 -16.28
N TYR A 203 -1.42 -0.60 -16.12
CA TYR A 203 -2.49 0.34 -16.47
C TYR A 203 -1.91 1.74 -16.76
N PRO A 204 -2.58 2.55 -17.61
CA PRO A 204 -2.14 3.92 -17.86
C PRO A 204 -2.19 4.76 -16.57
N LEU A 205 -1.02 5.24 -16.15
CA LEU A 205 -0.83 6.09 -14.97
C LEU A 205 0.05 7.28 -15.36
N ASN A 206 -0.37 8.49 -15.00
CA ASN A 206 0.40 9.72 -15.20
C ASN A 206 0.91 10.23 -13.85
N LEU A 207 2.24 10.30 -13.69
CA LEU A 207 2.90 10.74 -12.47
C LEU A 207 3.01 12.28 -12.34
N GLY A 208 2.36 13.04 -13.24
CA GLY A 208 2.43 14.49 -13.32
C GLY A 208 3.46 15.01 -14.33
N ASN A 209 4.42 14.17 -14.74
CA ASN A 209 5.45 14.49 -15.74
C ASN A 209 5.42 13.56 -16.97
N GLY A 210 4.39 12.71 -17.09
CA GLY A 210 4.24 11.79 -18.20
C GLY A 210 3.58 10.48 -17.81
N ILE A 211 3.18 9.73 -18.83
CA ILE A 211 2.59 8.40 -18.69
C ILE A 211 3.70 7.37 -18.60
N LEU A 212 3.51 6.33 -17.77
CA LEU A 212 4.42 5.19 -17.68
C LEU A 212 4.68 4.54 -19.04
N LYS A 213 5.87 3.96 -19.20
CA LYS A 213 6.31 3.28 -20.43
C LYS A 213 6.90 1.92 -20.08
N ASN A 214 6.59 0.93 -20.90
CA ASN A 214 7.09 -0.43 -20.73
C ASN A 214 8.62 -0.48 -20.79
N ALA A 215 9.20 -1.39 -20.01
CA ALA A 215 10.57 -1.84 -20.20
C ALA A 215 10.75 -2.37 -21.63
N ARG A 216 11.96 -2.18 -22.18
CA ARG A 216 12.31 -2.61 -23.53
C ARG A 216 13.30 -3.76 -23.47
N TYR A 217 13.28 -4.60 -24.50
CA TYR A 217 14.23 -5.71 -24.68
C TYR A 217 14.18 -6.78 -23.58
N VAL A 218 13.00 -7.02 -23.01
CA VAL A 218 12.77 -8.11 -22.06
C VAL A 218 12.79 -9.44 -22.82
N GLN A 219 13.61 -10.39 -22.36
CA GLN A 219 13.67 -11.73 -22.91
C GLN A 219 12.89 -12.70 -22.02
N TYR A 220 11.97 -13.44 -22.64
CA TYR A 220 11.11 -14.39 -21.95
C TYR A 220 11.59 -15.81 -22.20
N LEU A 221 11.49 -16.66 -21.17
CA LEU A 221 11.48 -18.10 -21.38
C LEU A 221 10.16 -18.52 -22.06
N PRO A 222 10.16 -19.62 -22.83
CA PRO A 222 8.91 -20.18 -23.35
C PRO A 222 7.95 -20.47 -22.20
N SER A 223 6.68 -20.06 -22.34
CA SER A 223 5.65 -20.36 -21.34
C SER A 223 5.52 -21.86 -21.13
N ARG A 224 5.46 -22.28 -19.87
CA ARG A 224 5.27 -23.67 -19.46
C ARG A 224 4.09 -23.76 -18.50
N TRP A 225 3.35 -24.87 -18.58
CA TRP A 225 2.28 -25.20 -17.66
C TRP A 225 2.28 -26.71 -17.39
N CYS A 226 1.87 -27.10 -16.20
CA CYS A 226 1.68 -28.49 -15.82
C CYS A 226 0.20 -28.86 -15.93
N VAL A 227 -0.11 -29.99 -16.56
CA VAL A 227 -1.48 -30.54 -16.62
C VAL A 227 -1.52 -31.85 -15.85
N ALA A 228 -2.51 -32.02 -14.98
CA ALA A 228 -2.72 -33.30 -14.30
C ALA A 228 -2.99 -34.39 -15.35
N ASN A 229 -2.26 -35.51 -15.27
CA ASN A 229 -2.45 -36.62 -16.20
C ASN A 229 -3.80 -37.30 -15.93
N PRO A 230 -4.78 -37.24 -16.86
CA PRO A 230 -6.12 -37.76 -16.62
C PRO A 230 -6.18 -39.28 -16.53
N PHE A 231 -5.10 -39.99 -16.88
CA PHE A 231 -4.99 -41.44 -16.84
C PHE A 231 -4.26 -41.97 -15.59
N ARG A 232 -3.90 -41.08 -14.65
CA ARG A 232 -3.28 -41.43 -13.36
C ARG A 232 -4.27 -41.23 -12.23
N ASP A 233 -3.95 -41.81 -11.08
CA ASP A 233 -4.68 -41.53 -9.85
C ASP A 233 -4.61 -40.02 -9.53
N LEU A 234 -5.78 -39.41 -9.31
CA LEU A 234 -5.92 -37.98 -9.07
C LEU A 234 -6.01 -37.65 -7.58
N THR A 235 -5.96 -38.63 -6.68
CA THR A 235 -6.09 -38.41 -5.24
C THR A 235 -5.04 -37.43 -4.68
N ASP A 236 -3.83 -37.41 -5.25
CA ASP A 236 -2.75 -36.51 -4.81
C ASP A 236 -2.65 -35.18 -5.57
N VAL A 237 -3.57 -34.87 -6.49
CA VAL A 237 -3.52 -33.62 -7.28
C VAL A 237 -3.57 -32.39 -6.37
N SER A 238 -4.38 -32.42 -5.32
CA SER A 238 -4.45 -31.31 -4.35
C SER A 238 -3.11 -31.09 -3.62
N ASN A 239 -2.39 -32.17 -3.28
CA ASN A 239 -1.10 -32.09 -2.62
C ASN A 239 -0.02 -31.52 -3.56
N HIS A 240 0.01 -31.98 -4.81
CA HIS A 240 0.92 -31.45 -5.82
C HIS A 240 0.62 -29.98 -6.16
N MET A 241 -0.65 -29.59 -6.19
CA MET A 241 -1.06 -28.20 -6.37
C MET A 241 -0.53 -27.33 -5.23
N LYS A 242 -0.74 -27.75 -3.96
CA LYS A 242 -0.20 -27.02 -2.79
C LYS A 242 1.32 -26.88 -2.85
N LEU A 243 2.03 -27.92 -3.29
CA LEU A 243 3.48 -27.86 -3.48
C LEU A 243 3.88 -26.87 -4.57
N ALA A 244 3.22 -26.90 -5.73
CA ALA A 244 3.48 -25.94 -6.81
C ALA A 244 3.22 -24.50 -6.33
N CYS A 245 2.12 -24.27 -5.63
CA CYS A 245 1.76 -22.96 -5.09
C CYS A 245 2.64 -22.50 -3.92
N SER A 246 3.51 -23.36 -3.39
CA SER A 246 4.53 -22.94 -2.42
C SER A 246 5.69 -22.18 -3.06
N VAL A 247 5.89 -22.34 -4.38
CA VAL A 247 7.00 -21.71 -5.13
C VAL A 247 6.55 -20.88 -6.34
N ALA A 248 5.26 -20.92 -6.68
CA ALA A 248 4.67 -20.16 -7.79
C ALA A 248 3.48 -19.30 -7.32
N ASP A 249 3.08 -18.33 -8.14
CA ASP A 249 1.83 -17.61 -7.95
C ASP A 249 0.65 -18.41 -8.50
N CYS A 250 -0.23 -18.83 -7.60
CA CYS A 250 -1.45 -19.56 -7.90
C CYS A 250 -2.71 -18.73 -7.68
N THR A 251 -2.60 -17.39 -7.62
CA THR A 251 -3.73 -16.49 -7.38
C THR A 251 -4.92 -16.81 -8.30
N THR A 252 -4.65 -17.10 -9.58
CA THR A 252 -5.65 -17.49 -10.58
C THR A 252 -6.41 -18.76 -10.23
N LEU A 253 -5.80 -19.71 -9.52
CA LEU A 253 -6.41 -20.98 -9.13
C LEU A 253 -7.40 -20.83 -7.97
N TYR A 254 -7.18 -19.86 -7.08
CA TYR A 254 -8.07 -19.61 -5.95
C TYR A 254 -9.41 -18.98 -6.39
N TYR A 255 -9.45 -18.26 -7.51
CA TYR A 255 -10.71 -17.82 -8.13
C TYR A 255 -11.51 -18.98 -8.77
N MET A 256 -10.88 -20.13 -9.03
CA MET A 256 -11.49 -21.26 -9.74
C MET A 256 -12.20 -22.26 -8.82
N GLU A 257 -12.16 -22.11 -7.48
CA GLU A 257 -12.94 -22.98 -6.58
C GLU A 257 -14.46 -22.76 -6.71
N ASP A 258 -14.91 -21.62 -7.28
CA ASP A 258 -16.34 -21.33 -7.53
C ASP A 258 -16.83 -21.67 -8.95
N TYR A 259 -15.95 -21.96 -9.91
CA TYR A 259 -16.34 -22.34 -11.28
C TYR A 259 -15.38 -23.39 -11.86
N ALA A 260 -15.90 -24.60 -12.08
CA ALA A 260 -15.17 -25.73 -12.64
C ALA A 260 -14.71 -25.48 -14.09
N MET A 261 -13.44 -25.10 -14.27
CA MET A 261 -12.70 -25.10 -15.55
C MET A 261 -11.21 -25.46 -15.30
N PRO A 262 -10.43 -25.87 -16.32
CA PRO A 262 -9.13 -26.51 -16.13
C PRO A 262 -8.08 -25.61 -15.44
N LEU A 263 -7.29 -26.21 -14.56
CA LEU A 263 -6.19 -25.58 -13.80
C LEU A 263 -5.08 -25.07 -14.73
N GLU A 264 -4.81 -23.77 -14.72
CA GLU A 264 -3.67 -23.13 -15.41
C GLU A 264 -2.68 -22.54 -14.38
N ILE A 265 -1.49 -23.12 -14.27
CA ILE A 265 -0.35 -22.53 -13.53
C ILE A 265 0.63 -22.00 -14.57
N ARG A 266 0.84 -20.68 -14.59
CA ARG A 266 1.81 -20.02 -15.49
C ARG A 266 3.14 -19.85 -14.78
N GLU A 267 4.19 -20.42 -15.35
CA GLU A 267 5.57 -19.99 -15.07
C GLU A 267 6.03 -19.11 -16.23
N THR A 268 6.24 -17.83 -15.97
CA THR A 268 6.86 -16.90 -16.93
C THR A 268 8.01 -16.16 -16.26
N SER A 269 9.11 -16.84 -15.97
CA SER A 269 10.30 -16.14 -15.45
C SER A 269 11.12 -15.54 -16.61
N PRO A 270 11.66 -14.31 -16.48
CA PRO A 270 12.65 -13.80 -17.41
C PRO A 270 13.97 -14.57 -17.26
N MET A 271 14.84 -14.55 -18.29
CA MET A 271 16.17 -15.18 -18.19
C MET A 271 17.06 -14.43 -17.16
N PRO A 272 17.87 -15.16 -16.37
CA PRO A 272 18.81 -14.59 -15.40
C PRO A 272 19.93 -13.77 -16.05
#